data_AF-V4SCM2-F1
#
_entry.id   AF-V4SCM2-F1
#
_cell.length_a   1.000
_cell.length_b   1.000
_cell.length_c   1.000
_cell.angle_alpha   90.00
_cell.angle_beta   90.00
_cell.angle_gamma   90.00
#
_symmetry.space_group_name_H-M   'P 1'
#
loop_
_entity.id
_entity.type
_entity.pdbx_description
1 polymer ?
#
loop_
_entity_poly.entity_id
_entity_poly.type
_entity_poly.pdbx_seq_one_letter_code
_entity_poly.pdbx_strand_id
1 'polypeptide(L)'
;MAATQLCSNSASLSKALTQNPFPKIPISPLKTTLNFQRTLKPFTLKAVLSQNPAKSQTHTAPVEHCFSKKADGFLYCEDVRVQDVMETVEKRPFYLYSKPQITRNVEAYKQALEGLNSIIGYAIRLIITTQLDTLKIGLEL
;
A
#
# COMPACT_ATOMS: atom_id res chain seq x y z
N MET A 1 66.22 -8.78 15.20
CA MET A 1 65.28 -8.29 16.24
C MET A 1 63.91 -8.18 15.60
N ALA A 2 62.78 -8.65 16.10
CA ALA A 2 62.38 -9.67 17.08
C ALA A 2 60.90 -9.96 16.72
N ALA A 3 60.49 -11.23 16.81
CA ALA A 3 59.15 -11.69 16.49
C ALA A 3 58.19 -11.48 17.68
N THR A 4 56.88 -11.37 17.41
CA THR A 4 55.84 -12.21 18.05
C THR A 4 54.46 -11.96 17.43
N GLN A 5 53.77 -13.07 17.16
CA GLN A 5 52.33 -13.14 17.01
C GLN A 5 51.66 -13.12 18.38
N LEU A 6 50.36 -12.79 18.44
CA LEU A 6 49.42 -13.42 19.38
C LEU A 6 47.97 -13.20 18.90
N CYS A 7 47.30 -14.33 18.68
CA CYS A 7 45.86 -14.48 18.44
C CYS A 7 45.03 -14.04 19.66
N SER A 8 43.75 -13.69 19.48
CA SER A 8 42.66 -14.23 20.31
C SER A 8 41.27 -13.74 19.89
N ASN A 9 40.33 -14.67 19.99
CA ASN A 9 38.92 -14.59 19.63
C ASN A 9 38.04 -13.97 20.74
N SER A 10 36.85 -13.53 20.31
CA SER A 10 35.53 -13.79 20.92
C SER A 10 34.92 -12.83 21.95
N ALA A 11 33.63 -12.55 21.66
CA ALA A 11 32.46 -12.34 22.52
C ALA A 11 32.11 -10.94 23.07
N SER A 12 31.00 -10.44 22.49
CA SER A 12 29.77 -9.98 23.17
C SER A 12 29.90 -8.92 24.28
N LEU A 13 29.28 -7.75 24.05
CA LEU A 13 28.20 -7.25 24.91
C LEU A 13 27.58 -5.96 24.37
N SER A 14 26.26 -6.01 24.28
CA SER A 14 25.26 -4.97 24.03
C SER A 14 25.58 -3.57 24.55
N LYS A 15 25.37 -2.54 23.73
CA LYS A 15 25.20 -1.15 24.21
C LYS A 15 23.91 -0.54 23.65
N ALA A 16 22.89 -0.64 24.52
CA ALA A 16 21.86 0.33 24.84
C ALA A 16 21.38 1.30 23.74
N LEU A 17 20.14 1.08 23.29
CA LEU A 17 19.28 2.11 22.71
C LEU A 17 19.14 3.28 23.70
N THR A 18 19.56 4.45 23.26
CA THR A 18 19.42 5.71 23.99
C THR A 18 17.93 6.06 24.18
N GLN A 19 17.60 6.41 25.42
CA GLN A 19 16.25 6.76 25.87
C GLN A 19 15.72 8.03 25.18
N ASN A 20 14.48 7.97 24.68
CA ASN A 20 13.73 9.13 24.24
C ASN A 20 13.25 9.96 25.46
N PRO A 21 13.34 11.31 25.44
CA PRO A 21 12.98 12.18 26.56
C PRO A 21 11.50 12.59 26.50
N PHE A 22 10.58 11.63 26.44
CA PHE A 22 9.15 11.91 26.57
C PHE A 22 8.66 11.57 27.99
N PRO A 23 7.87 12.44 28.64
CA PRO A 23 7.41 12.21 30.00
C PRO A 23 6.51 10.95 30.04
N LYS A 24 6.93 9.96 30.84
CA LYS A 24 6.14 8.75 31.12
C LYS A 24 4.87 9.15 31.86
N ILE A 25 3.73 9.03 31.18
CA ILE A 25 2.41 9.14 31.79
C ILE A 25 2.19 7.86 32.63
N PRO A 26 1.84 7.96 33.93
CA PRO A 26 1.55 6.79 34.74
C PRO A 26 0.22 6.18 34.32
N ILE A 27 0.28 5.03 33.64
CA ILE A 27 -0.90 4.25 33.29
C ILE A 27 -1.32 3.50 34.56
N SER A 28 -2.37 3.97 35.23
CA SER A 28 -2.99 3.22 36.32
C SER A 28 -3.60 1.93 35.77
N PRO A 29 -3.32 0.75 36.35
CA PRO A 29 -3.98 -0.48 35.93
C PRO A 29 -5.44 -0.43 36.37
N LEU A 30 -6.33 -0.19 35.41
CA LEU A 30 -7.77 -0.36 35.62
C LEU A 30 -8.03 -1.86 35.84
N LYS A 31 -8.40 -2.23 37.06
CA LYS A 31 -8.82 -3.59 37.39
C LYS A 31 -10.18 -3.86 36.73
N THR A 32 -10.17 -4.30 35.47
CA THR A 32 -11.33 -4.91 34.83
C THR A 32 -11.47 -6.33 35.33
N THR A 33 -12.26 -6.51 36.39
CA THR A 33 -12.78 -7.81 36.80
C THR A 33 -13.83 -8.26 35.77
N LEU A 34 -13.38 -8.74 34.62
CA LEU A 34 -14.24 -9.42 33.66
C LEU A 34 -14.09 -10.93 33.90
N ASN A 35 -15.02 -11.48 34.67
CA ASN A 35 -15.28 -12.92 34.69
C ASN A 35 -15.88 -13.31 33.33
N PHE A 36 -15.03 -13.39 32.31
CA PHE A 36 -15.39 -13.92 31.02
C PHE A 36 -14.56 -15.16 30.79
N GLN A 37 -15.02 -16.28 31.37
CA GLN A 37 -14.54 -17.61 31.01
C GLN A 37 -14.99 -17.93 29.59
N ARG A 38 -14.36 -17.30 28.58
CA ARG A 38 -14.44 -17.78 27.19
C ARG A 38 -13.46 -18.92 27.11
N THR A 39 -14.00 -20.14 27.13
CA THR A 39 -13.26 -21.32 26.72
C THR A 39 -12.76 -21.09 25.30
N LEU A 40 -11.47 -20.77 25.16
CA LEU A 40 -10.81 -20.68 23.86
C LEU A 40 -10.65 -22.09 23.33
N LYS A 41 -11.72 -22.62 22.73
CA LYS A 41 -11.59 -23.80 21.86
C LYS A 41 -10.71 -23.37 20.69
N PRO A 42 -9.60 -24.06 20.41
CA PRO A 42 -8.78 -23.77 19.24
C PRO A 42 -9.64 -23.96 18.00
N PHE A 43 -9.90 -22.88 17.27
CA PHE A 43 -10.65 -22.91 16.02
C PHE A 43 -9.73 -23.54 14.96
N THR A 44 -9.93 -24.83 14.67
CA THR A 44 -9.18 -25.55 13.65
C THR A 44 -9.64 -25.07 12.28
N LEU A 45 -8.86 -24.18 11.67
CA LEU A 45 -9.05 -23.78 10.27
C LEU A 45 -8.75 -24.98 9.37
N LYS A 46 -9.80 -25.57 8.79
CA LYS A 46 -9.66 -26.57 7.73
C LYS A 46 -9.79 -25.87 6.38
N ALA A 47 -8.69 -25.84 5.63
CA ALA A 47 -8.73 -25.46 4.23
C ALA A 47 -9.34 -26.62 3.42
N VAL A 48 -10.36 -26.33 2.61
CA VAL A 48 -10.91 -27.26 1.62
C VAL A 48 -10.44 -26.80 0.25
N LEU A 49 -9.73 -27.68 -0.44
CA LEU A 49 -9.32 -27.45 -1.82
C LEU A 49 -10.54 -27.68 -2.72
N SER A 50 -10.99 -26.65 -3.44
CA SER A 50 -12.04 -26.80 -4.45
C SER A 50 -11.52 -27.66 -5.60
N GLN A 51 -12.09 -28.85 -5.78
CA GLN A 51 -11.79 -29.75 -6.91
C GLN A 51 -12.55 -29.40 -8.18
N ASN A 52 -13.49 -28.44 -8.12
CA ASN A 52 -14.10 -27.93 -9.32
C ASN A 52 -13.08 -27.00 -9.98
N PRO A 53 -12.62 -27.28 -11.21
CA PRO A 53 -11.95 -26.27 -12.00
C PRO A 53 -12.97 -25.14 -12.11
N ALA A 54 -12.71 -24.04 -11.42
CA ALA A 54 -13.36 -22.80 -11.75
C ALA A 54 -13.19 -22.68 -13.27
N LYS A 55 -14.30 -22.50 -13.98
CA LYS A 55 -14.21 -21.88 -15.29
C LYS A 55 -13.61 -20.52 -15.00
N SER A 56 -12.29 -20.45 -15.00
CA SER A 56 -11.54 -19.23 -15.19
C SER A 56 -12.09 -18.75 -16.52
N GLN A 57 -13.12 -17.91 -16.46
CA GLN A 57 -13.39 -17.02 -17.55
C GLN A 57 -12.09 -16.26 -17.63
N THR A 58 -11.26 -16.67 -18.59
CA THR A 58 -10.07 -15.96 -18.97
C THR A 58 -10.59 -14.64 -19.53
N HIS A 59 -10.92 -13.71 -18.65
CA HIS A 59 -11.01 -12.31 -18.95
C HIS A 59 -9.58 -11.83 -19.16
N THR A 60 -8.89 -12.41 -20.14
CA THR A 60 -7.74 -11.84 -20.84
C THR A 60 -8.27 -10.72 -21.76
N ALA A 61 -9.16 -9.89 -21.24
CA ALA A 61 -9.31 -8.56 -21.80
C ALA A 61 -7.95 -7.88 -21.56
N PRO A 62 -7.29 -7.35 -22.60
CA PRO A 62 -6.13 -6.50 -22.40
C PRO A 62 -6.53 -5.46 -21.36
N VAL A 63 -5.77 -5.37 -20.26
CA VAL A 63 -5.97 -4.26 -19.32
C VAL A 63 -5.53 -3.02 -20.08
N GLU A 64 -6.50 -2.37 -20.72
CA GLU A 64 -6.27 -1.11 -21.40
C GLU A 64 -5.82 -0.10 -20.36
N HIS A 65 -4.60 0.35 -20.53
CA HIS A 65 -4.03 1.41 -19.72
C HIS A 65 -4.56 2.74 -20.25
N CYS A 66 -5.11 3.57 -19.36
CA CYS A 66 -5.60 4.91 -19.71
C CYS A 66 -4.55 5.83 -20.34
N PHE A 67 -3.26 5.51 -20.23
CA PHE A 67 -2.23 6.19 -21.03
C PHE A 67 -1.75 5.33 -22.19
N SER A 68 -1.81 5.91 -23.38
CA SER A 68 -1.38 5.26 -24.61
C SER A 68 -0.55 6.20 -25.48
N LYS A 69 0.44 5.65 -26.17
CA LYS A 69 1.20 6.36 -27.21
C LYS A 69 0.50 6.08 -28.55
N LYS A 70 0.07 7.14 -29.25
CA LYS A 70 -0.53 7.01 -30.59
C LYS A 70 0.54 7.13 -31.68
N ALA A 71 0.16 6.82 -32.92
CA ALA A 71 1.07 6.78 -34.08
C ALA A 71 1.67 8.15 -34.45
N ASP A 72 1.02 9.23 -34.02
CA ASP A 72 1.49 10.61 -34.10
C ASP A 72 2.70 10.92 -33.20
N GLY A 73 3.07 9.99 -32.32
CA GLY A 73 4.21 10.11 -31.43
C GLY A 73 3.90 10.79 -30.09
N PHE A 74 2.66 11.20 -29.85
CA PHE A 74 2.25 11.86 -28.61
C PHE A 74 1.70 10.87 -27.57
N LEU A 75 1.79 11.26 -26.30
CA LEU A 75 1.19 10.55 -25.17
C LEU A 75 -0.22 11.08 -24.93
N TYR A 76 -1.17 10.17 -24.81
CA TYR A 76 -2.56 10.46 -24.53
C TYR A 76 -2.96 9.90 -23.17
N CYS A 77 -3.81 10.62 -22.47
CA CYS A 77 -4.62 10.10 -21.37
C CYS A 77 -6.06 10.00 -21.89
N GLU A 78 -6.55 8.79 -22.09
CA GLU A 78 -7.78 8.51 -22.84
C GLU A 78 -7.70 9.14 -24.25
N ASP A 79 -8.56 10.11 -24.53
CA ASP A 79 -8.61 10.86 -25.79
C ASP A 79 -7.95 12.24 -25.72
N VAL A 80 -7.35 12.60 -24.57
CA VAL A 80 -6.74 13.92 -24.36
C VAL A 80 -5.23 13.81 -24.51
N ARG A 81 -4.63 14.70 -25.33
CA ARG A 81 -3.18 14.82 -25.44
C ARG A 81 -2.61 15.38 -24.14
N VAL A 82 -1.61 14.71 -23.58
CA VAL A 82 -0.98 15.14 -22.33
C VAL A 82 -0.31 16.51 -22.51
N GLN A 83 0.24 16.80 -23.70
CA GLN A 83 0.86 18.10 -23.99
C GLN A 83 -0.15 19.25 -23.91
N ASP A 84 -1.37 19.09 -24.44
CA ASP A 84 -2.41 20.13 -24.38
C ASP A 84 -2.79 20.45 -22.92
N VAL A 85 -2.79 19.43 -22.05
CA VAL A 85 -2.98 19.62 -20.61
C VAL A 85 -1.80 20.39 -20.00
N MET A 86 -0.56 20.05 -20.36
CA MET A 86 0.64 20.75 -19.90
C MET A 86 0.64 22.24 -20.28
N GLU A 87 0.06 22.60 -21.43
CA GLU A 87 -0.04 23.99 -21.90
C GLU A 87 -1.16 24.77 -21.18
N THR A 88 -2.20 24.08 -20.73
CA THR A 88 -3.32 24.67 -20.00
C THR A 88 -3.00 24.92 -18.52
N VAL A 89 -2.20 24.05 -17.92
CA VAL A 89 -1.79 24.17 -16.50
C VAL A 89 -0.52 25.02 -16.38
N GLU A 90 -0.27 25.55 -15.17
CA GLU A 90 0.97 26.27 -14.91
C GLU A 90 2.19 25.38 -15.17
N LYS A 91 3.32 26.01 -15.52
CA LYS A 91 4.62 25.34 -15.73
C LYS A 91 5.22 24.82 -14.42
N ARG A 92 4.57 23.83 -13.82
CA ARG A 92 4.97 23.14 -12.60
C ARG A 92 4.65 21.65 -12.77
N PRO A 93 5.36 20.75 -12.08
CA PRO A 93 5.00 19.33 -12.07
C PRO A 93 3.55 19.14 -11.58
N PHE A 94 2.81 18.25 -12.22
CA PHE A 94 1.44 17.93 -11.85
C PHE A 94 1.17 16.42 -12.01
N TYR A 95 0.18 15.95 -11.27
CA TYR A 95 -0.35 14.60 -11.42
C TYR A 95 -1.60 14.62 -12.29
N LEU A 96 -1.67 13.70 -13.26
CA LEU A 96 -2.81 13.51 -14.14
C LEU A 96 -3.39 12.12 -13.91
N TYR A 97 -4.70 12.05 -13.67
CA TYR A 97 -5.42 10.81 -13.45
C TYR A 97 -6.61 10.71 -14.39
N SER A 98 -6.85 9.51 -14.93
CA SER A 98 -8.08 9.21 -15.68
C SER A 98 -9.22 8.85 -14.71
N LYS A 99 -10.30 9.61 -14.77
CA LYS A 99 -11.55 9.27 -14.06
C LYS A 99 -12.19 7.99 -14.62
N PRO A 100 -12.34 7.81 -15.96
CA PRO A 100 -12.86 6.56 -16.53
C PRO A 100 -12.10 5.31 -16.05
N GLN A 101 -10.78 5.38 -15.93
CA GLN A 101 -9.98 4.27 -15.41
C GLN A 101 -10.35 3.90 -13.98
N ILE A 102 -10.51 4.88 -13.09
CA ILE A 102 -10.89 4.64 -11.69
C ILE A 102 -12.29 3.99 -11.64
N THR A 103 -13.22 4.48 -12.46
CA THR A 103 -14.57 3.90 -12.57
C THR A 103 -14.52 2.44 -13.03
N ARG A 104 -13.75 2.14 -14.09
CA ARG A 104 -13.56 0.77 -14.59
C ARG A 104 -12.97 -0.15 -13.52
N ASN A 105 -12.00 0.33 -12.75
CA ASN A 105 -11.40 -0.44 -11.67
C ASN A 105 -12.41 -0.79 -10.57
N VAL A 106 -13.24 0.18 -10.13
CA VAL A 106 -14.29 -0.06 -9.13
C VAL A 106 -15.35 -1.02 -9.65
N GLU A 107 -15.74 -0.87 -10.90
CA GLU A 107 -16.73 -1.75 -11.54
C GLU A 107 -16.22 -3.19 -11.67
N ALA A 108 -14.94 -3.39 -11.98
CA ALA A 108 -14.33 -4.72 -11.98
C ALA A 108 -14.41 -5.40 -10.60
N TYR A 109 -14.15 -4.67 -9.51
CA TYR A 109 -14.34 -5.21 -8.15
C TYR A 109 -15.80 -5.52 -7.84
N LYS A 110 -16.73 -4.66 -8.28
CA LYS A 110 -18.16 -4.86 -8.10
C LYS A 110 -18.65 -6.12 -8.81
N GLN A 111 -18.21 -6.34 -10.04
CA GLN A 111 -18.53 -7.54 -10.83
C GLN A 111 -17.92 -8.79 -10.20
N ALA A 112 -16.66 -8.73 -9.74
CA ALA A 112 -16.00 -9.87 -9.11
C ALA A 112 -16.63 -10.28 -7.77
N LEU A 113 -17.34 -9.37 -7.10
CA LEU A 113 -18.00 -9.61 -5.81
C LEU A 113 -19.52 -9.82 -5.93
N GLU A 114 -20.04 -9.94 -7.16
CA GLU A 114 -21.47 -10.17 -7.40
C GLU A 114 -21.94 -11.45 -6.69
N GLY A 115 -23.08 -11.36 -5.99
CA GLY A 115 -23.64 -12.48 -5.19
C GLY A 115 -23.08 -12.61 -3.78
N LEU A 116 -22.08 -11.81 -3.38
CA LEU A 116 -21.58 -11.75 -2.01
C LEU A 116 -22.06 -10.46 -1.32
N ASN A 117 -22.51 -10.57 -0.06
CA ASN A 117 -22.73 -9.40 0.78
C ASN A 117 -21.36 -8.79 1.18
N SER A 118 -20.89 -7.84 0.37
CA SER A 118 -19.54 -7.30 0.46
C SER A 118 -19.56 -5.77 0.39
N ILE A 119 -18.52 -5.14 0.95
CA ILE A 119 -18.31 -3.69 0.93
C ILE A 119 -16.96 -3.43 0.29
N ILE A 120 -16.95 -2.63 -0.79
CA ILE A 120 -15.73 -2.18 -1.44
C ILE A 120 -15.21 -0.94 -0.71
N GLY A 121 -14.23 -1.12 0.17
CA GLY A 121 -13.59 -0.04 0.90
C GLY A 121 -12.40 0.54 0.11
N TYR A 122 -12.46 1.82 -0.23
CA TYR A 122 -11.31 2.51 -0.85
C TYR A 122 -10.31 2.98 0.21
N ALA A 123 -9.04 2.63 0.07
CA ALA A 123 -7.97 3.06 0.97
C ALA A 123 -7.57 4.51 0.67
N ILE A 124 -8.33 5.46 1.23
CA ILE A 124 -8.18 6.91 1.01
C ILE A 124 -6.74 7.40 1.26
N ARG A 125 -6.04 6.81 2.25
CA ARG A 125 -4.65 7.16 2.58
C ARG A 125 -3.74 7.15 1.36
N LEU A 126 -3.91 6.20 0.45
CA LEU A 126 -3.03 6.03 -0.72
C LEU A 126 -3.11 7.19 -1.73
N ILE A 127 -4.26 7.87 -1.85
CA ILE A 127 -4.39 9.06 -2.72
C ILE A 127 -3.92 10.33 -1.99
N ILE A 128 -4.22 10.44 -0.70
CA ILE A 128 -3.95 11.66 0.06
C ILE A 128 -2.44 11.82 0.32
N THR A 129 -1.74 10.74 0.67
CA THR A 129 -0.30 10.82 0.97
C THR A 129 0.52 11.21 -0.25
N THR A 130 0.13 10.77 -1.46
CA THR A 130 0.88 11.10 -2.69
C THR A 130 0.86 12.58 -3.04
N GLN A 131 -0.15 13.34 -2.58
CA GLN A 131 -0.17 14.81 -2.77
C GLN A 131 0.52 15.57 -1.63
N LEU A 132 0.46 15.05 -0.40
CA LEU A 132 1.07 15.68 0.77
C LEU A 132 2.58 15.47 0.86
N ASP A 133 3.10 14.30 0.45
CA ASP A 133 4.54 14.04 0.44
C ASP A 133 5.27 14.96 -0.55
N THR A 134 4.63 15.27 -1.69
CA THR A 134 5.16 16.21 -2.70
C THR A 134 5.18 17.66 -2.20
N LEU A 135 4.17 18.09 -1.44
CA LEU A 135 4.16 19.40 -0.79
C LEU A 135 5.19 19.49 0.36
N LYS A 136 5.47 18.39 1.04
CA LYS A 136 6.50 18.34 2.09
C LYS A 136 7.91 18.50 1.51
N ILE A 137 8.19 17.84 0.38
CA ILE A 137 9.49 17.90 -0.32
C ILE A 137 9.72 19.29 -0.93
N GLY A 138 8.69 19.94 -1.47
CA GLY A 138 8.82 21.29 -2.04
C GLY A 138 8.99 22.42 -1.03
N LEU A 139 8.85 22.16 0.28
CA LEU A 139 9.00 23.14 1.37
C LEU A 139 10.32 22.96 2.13
N GLU A 140 11.03 21.85 1.93
CA GLU A 140 12.37 21.58 2.47
C GLU A 140 13.50 21.83 1.45
N LEU A 141 13.19 22.37 0.27
CA LEU A 141 14.15 22.84 -0.74
C LEU A 141 14.11 24.36 -0.86
#